data_AF-A0A0Q2M1Q9-F1
#
_entry.id   AF-A0A0Q2M1Q9-F1
#
_cell.length_a   1.000
_cell.length_b   1.000
_cell.length_c   1.000
_cell.angle_alpha   90.00
_cell.angle_beta   90.00
_cell.angle_gamma   90.00
#
_symmetry.space_group_name_H-M   'P 1'
#
loop_
_entity.id
_entity.type
_entity.pdbx_description
1 polymer ?
#
loop_
_entity_poly.entity_id
_entity_poly.type
_entity_poly.pdbx_seq_one_letter_code
_entity_poly.pdbx_strand_id
1 'polypeptide(L)'
;MRTINKLFLWFVSLFLWGVIIYSYQIVGFYWMIVVLDGELPRIWLAVVAAGLRFVIQSALLLGILRLILKILPSLEIYLKSTMPLALAGIIGSILRFFYNGWIPFRIIMEQVALMLGLLMAMVLLGKRISSGKKSYLSCVLTGLLVFLILIPIPL
;
A
#
# COMPACT_ATOMS: atom_id res chain seq x y z
N MET A 1 -0.91 22.30 -20.75
CA MET A 1 -2.02 22.23 -19.77
C MET A 1 -2.63 20.82 -19.58
N ARG A 2 -2.90 20.04 -20.64
CA ARG A 2 -3.58 18.71 -20.52
C ARG A 2 -2.79 17.64 -19.72
N THR A 3 -1.46 17.68 -19.75
CA THR A 3 -0.58 16.69 -19.10
C THR A 3 -0.44 16.91 -17.59
N ILE A 4 -0.44 18.17 -17.16
CA ILE A 4 -0.32 18.57 -15.74
C ILE A 4 -1.54 18.04 -14.96
N ASN A 5 -2.74 18.16 -15.52
CA ASN A 5 -3.96 17.62 -14.90
C ASN A 5 -3.92 16.09 -14.74
N LYS A 6 -3.33 15.36 -15.68
CA LYS A 6 -3.24 13.90 -15.58
C LYS A 6 -2.28 13.45 -14.49
N LEU A 7 -1.13 14.11 -14.37
CA LEU A 7 -0.10 13.75 -13.40
C LEU A 7 -0.53 14.13 -11.98
N PHE A 8 -1.19 15.27 -11.82
CA PHE A 8 -1.81 15.67 -10.56
C PHE A 8 -2.92 14.70 -10.15
N LEU A 9 -3.82 14.32 -11.07
CA LEU A 9 -4.85 13.32 -10.79
C LEU A 9 -4.22 11.99 -10.36
N TRP A 10 -3.15 11.57 -11.04
CA TRP A 10 -2.37 10.39 -10.69
C TRP A 10 -1.86 10.43 -9.26
N PHE A 11 -1.23 11.55 -8.89
CA PHE A 11 -0.73 11.80 -7.56
C PHE A 11 -1.84 11.74 -6.52
N VAL A 12 -2.94 12.48 -6.72
CA VAL A 12 -4.05 12.55 -5.77
C VAL A 12 -4.73 11.18 -5.60
N SER A 13 -4.99 10.46 -6.69
CA SER A 13 -5.60 9.13 -6.63
C SER A 13 -4.72 8.15 -5.85
N LEU A 14 -3.42 8.12 -6.12
CA LEU A 14 -2.51 7.26 -5.36
C LEU A 14 -2.40 7.70 -3.90
N PHE A 15 -2.32 9.01 -3.64
CA PHE A 15 -2.21 9.52 -2.27
C PHE A 15 -3.41 9.07 -1.43
N LEU A 16 -4.63 9.27 -1.93
CA LEU A 16 -5.85 8.83 -1.25
C LEU A 16 -5.89 7.31 -1.07
N TRP A 17 -5.45 6.57 -2.09
CA TRP A 17 -5.36 5.11 -2.01
C TRP A 17 -4.34 4.65 -0.95
N GLY A 18 -3.23 5.37 -0.82
CA GLY A 18 -2.21 5.17 0.20
C GLY A 18 -2.75 5.36 1.61
N VAL A 19 -3.56 6.39 1.82
CA VAL A 19 -4.24 6.63 3.12
C VAL A 19 -5.12 5.43 3.49
N ILE A 20 -5.81 4.82 2.53
CA ILE A 20 -6.64 3.63 2.75
C ILE A 20 -5.76 2.40 3.05
N ILE A 21 -4.73 2.15 2.24
CA ILE A 21 -3.83 0.99 2.41
C ILE A 21 -3.09 1.05 3.76
N TYR A 22 -2.68 2.25 4.18
CA TYR A 22 -1.97 2.47 5.44
C TYR A 22 -2.86 2.94 6.58
N SER A 23 -4.19 2.77 6.47
CA SER A 23 -5.13 3.20 7.51
C SER A 23 -4.83 2.55 8.87
N TYR A 24 -4.32 1.32 8.89
CA TYR A 24 -3.91 0.65 10.13
C TYR A 24 -2.79 1.41 10.86
N GLN A 25 -1.83 1.97 10.13
CA GLN A 25 -0.76 2.79 10.72
C GLN A 25 -1.33 4.07 11.31
N ILE A 26 -2.27 4.71 10.60
CA ILE A 26 -2.95 5.93 11.08
C ILE A 26 -3.71 5.64 12.38
N VAL A 27 -4.45 4.53 12.44
CA VAL A 27 -5.16 4.11 13.67
C VAL A 27 -4.20 3.82 14.82
N GLY A 28 -3.05 3.19 14.54
CA GLY A 28 -2.05 2.99 15.59
C GLY A 28 -1.43 4.28 16.09
N PHE A 29 -1.17 5.23 15.18
CA PHE A 29 -0.66 6.56 15.53
C PHE A 29 -1.69 7.35 16.35
N TYR A 30 -2.98 7.21 16.03
CA TYR A 30 -4.06 7.76 16.85
C TYR A 30 -4.01 7.25 18.29
N TRP A 31 -3.93 5.93 18.49
CA TRP A 31 -3.83 5.35 19.83
C TRP A 31 -2.59 5.83 20.59
N MET A 32 -1.46 6.03 19.88
CA MET A 32 -0.25 6.58 20.48
C MET A 32 -0.45 8.04 20.94
N ILE A 33 -1.10 8.89 20.14
CA ILE A 33 -1.43 10.27 20.54
C ILE A 33 -2.31 10.25 21.81
N VAL A 34 -3.34 9.41 21.84
CA VAL A 34 -4.26 9.31 22.99
C VAL A 34 -3.52 8.86 24.26
N VAL A 35 -2.65 7.86 24.16
CA VAL A 35 -1.88 7.35 25.31
C VAL A 35 -0.87 8.36 25.83
N LEU A 36 -0.28 9.18 24.95
CA LEU A 36 0.70 10.21 25.31
C LEU A 36 0.09 11.57 25.63
N ASP A 37 -1.24 11.67 25.73
CA ASP A 37 -1.99 12.91 25.94
C ASP A 37 -1.58 14.03 24.96
N GLY A 38 -1.38 13.65 23.69
CA GLY A 38 -0.94 14.54 22.64
C GLY A 38 -2.08 15.27 21.91
N GLU A 39 -1.72 16.30 21.15
CA GLU A 39 -2.68 17.05 20.34
C GLU A 39 -3.21 16.21 19.16
N LEU A 40 -4.52 15.98 19.12
CA LEU A 40 -5.20 15.25 18.04
C LEU A 40 -4.89 15.74 16.61
N PRO A 41 -4.72 17.05 16.33
CA PRO A 41 -4.31 17.53 15.00
C PRO A 41 -3.01 16.91 14.45
N ARG A 42 -2.15 16.35 15.31
CA ARG A 42 -0.92 15.66 14.88
C ARG A 42 -1.21 14.41 14.03
N ILE A 43 -2.43 13.88 14.05
CA ILE A 43 -2.85 12.76 13.20
C ILE A 43 -2.69 13.07 11.70
N TRP A 44 -2.79 14.34 11.30
CA TRP A 44 -2.60 14.76 9.91
C TRP A 44 -1.20 14.44 9.39
N LEU A 45 -0.18 14.44 10.25
CA LEU A 45 1.18 14.02 9.88
C LEU A 45 1.19 12.54 9.45
N ALA A 46 0.49 11.67 10.18
CA ALA A 46 0.38 10.26 9.83
C ALA A 46 -0.39 10.05 8.50
N VAL A 47 -1.45 10.83 8.27
CA VAL A 47 -2.21 10.80 7.01
C VAL A 47 -1.33 11.23 5.84
N VAL A 48 -0.60 12.34 5.97
CA VAL A 48 0.31 12.85 4.93
C VAL A 48 1.46 11.87 4.67
N ALA A 49 2.08 11.35 5.73
CA ALA A 49 3.15 10.37 5.61
C ALA A 49 2.69 9.08 4.91
N ALA A 50 1.51 8.55 5.28
CA ALA A 50 0.91 7.38 4.66
C ALA A 50 0.67 7.56 3.16
N GLY A 51 0.02 8.67 2.78
CA GLY A 51 -0.27 8.97 1.38
C GLY A 51 1.00 9.15 0.54
N LEU A 52 1.95 9.98 1.00
CA LEU A 52 3.22 10.22 0.30
C LEU A 52 4.05 8.94 0.14
N ARG A 53 4.11 8.13 1.20
CA ARG A 53 4.84 6.87 1.19
C ARG A 53 4.33 5.94 0.10
N PHE A 54 3.01 5.80 -0.02
CA PHE A 54 2.42 4.95 -1.05
C PHE A 54 2.68 5.50 -2.46
N VAL A 55 2.63 6.83 -2.66
CA VAL A 55 2.98 7.45 -3.95
C VAL A 55 4.42 7.09 -4.35
N ILE A 56 5.37 7.23 -3.42
CA ILE A 56 6.78 6.92 -3.67
C ILE A 56 6.97 5.43 -3.98
N GLN A 57 6.38 4.54 -3.18
CA GLN A 57 6.45 3.09 -3.42
C GLN A 57 5.82 2.69 -4.76
N SER A 58 4.69 3.30 -5.12
CA SER A 58 4.03 3.07 -6.40
C SER A 58 4.91 3.53 -7.56
N ALA A 59 5.53 4.71 -7.45
CA ALA A 59 6.45 5.23 -8.46
C ALA A 59 7.68 4.32 -8.63
N LEU A 60 8.27 3.85 -7.52
CA LEU A 60 9.39 2.89 -7.55
C LEU A 60 8.99 1.57 -8.20
N LEU A 61 7.88 0.97 -7.77
CA LEU A 61 7.37 -0.29 -8.33
C LEU A 61 7.12 -0.15 -9.84
N LEU A 62 6.49 0.93 -10.27
CA LEU A 62 6.21 1.16 -11.69
C LEU A 62 7.47 1.45 -12.50
N GLY A 63 8.46 2.12 -11.90
CA GLY A 63 9.79 2.25 -12.47
C GLY A 63 10.44 0.90 -12.72
N ILE A 64 10.43 0.01 -11.72
CA ILE A 64 11.00 -1.33 -11.83
C ILE A 64 10.22 -2.18 -12.85
N LEU A 65 8.88 -2.17 -12.82
CA LEU A 65 8.06 -2.88 -13.80
C LEU A 65 8.33 -2.40 -15.23
N ARG A 66 8.50 -1.09 -15.43
CA ARG A 66 8.87 -0.53 -16.73
C ARG A 66 10.26 -0.99 -17.16
N LEU A 67 11.22 -1.13 -16.25
CA LEU A 67 12.56 -1.63 -16.57
C LEU A 67 12.55 -3.12 -16.93
N ILE A 68 11.83 -3.95 -16.17
CA ILE A 68 11.83 -5.41 -16.34
C ILE A 68 10.91 -5.85 -17.48
N LEU A 69 9.68 -5.32 -17.51
CA LEU A 69 8.64 -5.77 -18.44
C LEU A 69 8.48 -4.85 -19.65
N LYS A 70 9.16 -3.69 -19.68
CA LYS A 70 9.00 -2.66 -20.73
C LYS A 70 7.56 -2.16 -20.92
N ILE A 71 6.69 -2.39 -19.93
CA ILE A 71 5.28 -2.03 -19.95
C ILE A 71 4.96 -1.17 -18.73
N LEU A 72 4.13 -0.14 -18.91
CA LEU A 72 3.59 0.69 -17.85
C LEU A 72 2.06 0.50 -17.79
N PRO A 73 1.48 -0.04 -16.70
CA PRO A 73 0.04 -0.17 -16.57
C PRO A 73 -0.64 1.21 -16.51
N SER A 74 -1.87 1.28 -16.99
CA SER A 74 -2.72 2.46 -16.77
C SER A 74 -3.05 2.64 -15.28
N LEU A 75 -3.38 3.87 -14.86
CA LEU A 75 -3.79 4.17 -13.47
C LEU A 75 -4.92 3.24 -13.00
N GLU A 76 -5.92 3.05 -13.87
CA GLU A 76 -7.09 2.24 -13.56
C GLU A 76 -6.72 0.77 -13.34
N ILE A 77 -5.86 0.20 -14.19
CA ILE A 77 -5.38 -1.17 -14.03
C ILE A 77 -4.60 -1.29 -12.72
N TYR A 78 -3.73 -0.32 -12.43
CA TYR A 78 -2.93 -0.30 -11.23
C TYR A 78 -3.80 -0.25 -9.97
N LEU A 79 -4.70 0.72 -9.86
CA LEU A 79 -5.58 0.89 -8.70
C LEU A 79 -6.44 -0.36 -8.47
N LYS A 80 -7.08 -0.89 -9.52
CA LYS A 80 -7.88 -2.12 -9.41
C LYS A 80 -7.05 -3.32 -8.99
N SER A 81 -5.80 -3.44 -9.44
CA SER A 81 -4.90 -4.50 -8.98
C SER A 81 -4.47 -4.31 -7.53
N THR A 82 -4.35 -3.08 -7.03
CA THR A 82 -4.01 -2.81 -5.63
C THR A 82 -5.19 -2.90 -4.64
N MET A 83 -6.38 -3.26 -5.10
CA MET A 83 -7.56 -3.44 -4.24
C MET A 83 -7.33 -4.41 -3.05
N PRO A 84 -6.65 -5.56 -3.21
CA PRO A 84 -6.38 -6.46 -2.10
C PRO A 84 -5.51 -5.84 -1.00
N LEU A 85 -4.60 -4.91 -1.35
CA LEU A 85 -3.82 -4.15 -0.36
C LEU A 85 -4.71 -3.19 0.43
N ALA A 86 -5.67 -2.53 -0.23
CA ALA A 86 -6.62 -1.66 0.45
C ALA A 86 -7.46 -2.44 1.46
N LEU A 87 -7.93 -3.63 1.07
CA LEU A 87 -8.63 -4.55 1.97
C LEU A 87 -7.76 -4.96 3.16
N ALA A 88 -6.48 -5.30 2.92
CA ALA A 88 -5.55 -5.63 4.00
C ALA A 88 -5.36 -4.48 4.99
N GLY A 89 -5.25 -3.24 4.50
CA GLY A 89 -5.18 -2.03 5.33
C GLY A 89 -6.41 -1.82 6.21
N ILE A 90 -7.60 -2.01 5.65
CA ILE A 90 -8.87 -1.94 6.38
C ILE A 90 -8.95 -3.04 7.45
N ILE A 91 -8.62 -4.29 7.09
CA ILE A 91 -8.59 -5.41 8.04
C ILE A 91 -7.61 -5.11 9.19
N GLY A 92 -6.40 -4.61 8.88
CA GLY A 92 -5.43 -4.20 9.90
C GLY A 92 -5.95 -3.09 10.81
N SER A 93 -6.76 -2.16 10.27
CA SER A 93 -7.38 -1.10 11.06
C SER A 93 -8.41 -1.66 12.04
N ILE A 94 -9.26 -2.57 11.57
CA ILE A 94 -10.24 -3.30 12.38
C ILE A 94 -9.51 -4.06 13.50
N LEU A 95 -8.44 -4.79 13.16
CA LEU A 95 -7.62 -5.49 14.15
C LEU A 95 -7.05 -4.55 15.22
N ARG A 96 -6.60 -3.34 14.85
CA ARG A 96 -6.13 -2.34 15.82
C ARG A 96 -7.23 -1.77 16.71
N PHE A 97 -8.44 -1.61 16.19
CA PHE A 97 -9.56 -1.15 16.99
C PHE A 97 -10.02 -2.20 18.01
N PHE A 98 -10.16 -3.46 17.59
CA PHE A 98 -10.75 -4.50 18.45
C PHE A 98 -9.73 -5.28 19.29
N TYR A 99 -8.48 -5.40 18.84
CA TYR A 99 -7.45 -6.23 19.47
C TYR A 99 -6.22 -5.42 19.90
N ASN A 100 -6.40 -4.14 20.29
CA ASN A 100 -5.28 -3.28 20.66
C ASN A 100 -4.42 -3.84 21.81
N GLY A 101 -5.06 -4.53 22.78
CA GLY A 101 -4.37 -5.13 23.92
C GLY A 101 -3.61 -6.43 23.63
N TRP A 102 -3.81 -7.05 22.46
CA TRP A 102 -3.18 -8.34 22.08
C TRP A 102 -2.12 -8.12 21.00
N ILE A 103 -1.09 -7.37 21.37
CA ILE A 103 -0.06 -6.83 20.46
C ILE A 103 0.61 -7.92 19.60
N PRO A 104 1.08 -9.05 20.15
CA PRO A 104 1.81 -10.05 19.34
C PRO A 104 0.92 -10.69 18.27
N PHE A 105 -0.29 -11.12 18.64
CA PHE A 105 -1.26 -11.70 17.71
C PHE A 105 -1.64 -10.71 16.61
N ARG A 106 -1.95 -9.47 17.00
CA ARG A 106 -2.33 -8.41 16.07
C ARG A 106 -1.24 -8.14 15.03
N ILE A 107 0.02 -8.01 15.47
CA ILE A 107 1.14 -7.75 14.56
C ILE A 107 1.26 -8.88 13.53
N ILE A 108 1.20 -10.14 13.98
CA ILE A 108 1.27 -11.30 13.08
C ILE A 108 0.13 -11.24 12.04
N MET A 109 -1.10 -11.02 12.50
CA MET A 109 -2.27 -10.98 11.61
C MET A 109 -2.22 -9.80 10.61
N GLU A 110 -1.75 -8.63 11.03
CA GLU A 110 -1.52 -7.49 10.15
C GLU A 110 -0.49 -7.82 9.06
N GLN A 111 0.64 -8.43 9.43
CA GLN A 111 1.68 -8.80 8.47
C GLN A 111 1.20 -9.86 7.48
N VAL A 112 0.48 -10.88 7.95
CA VAL A 112 -0.12 -11.91 7.09
C VAL A 112 -1.11 -11.27 6.11
N ALA A 113 -2.00 -10.39 6.59
CA ALA A 113 -2.97 -9.71 5.73
C ALA A 113 -2.27 -8.85 4.66
N LEU A 114 -1.25 -8.07 5.04
CA LEU A 114 -0.50 -7.21 4.11
C LEU A 114 0.29 -8.02 3.08
N MET A 115 0.93 -9.12 3.50
CA MET A 115 1.67 -9.99 2.60
C MET A 115 0.73 -10.65 1.58
N LEU A 116 -0.40 -11.19 2.03
CA LEU A 116 -1.41 -11.78 1.14
C LEU A 116 -2.00 -10.72 0.19
N GLY A 117 -2.32 -9.54 0.72
CA GLY A 117 -2.82 -8.41 -0.07
C GLY A 117 -1.85 -8.01 -1.17
N LEU A 118 -0.55 -7.95 -0.86
CA LEU A 118 0.46 -7.65 -1.86
C LEU A 118 0.58 -8.76 -2.92
N LEU A 119 0.70 -10.02 -2.49
CA LEU A 119 0.84 -11.14 -3.42
C LEU A 119 -0.34 -11.19 -4.40
N MET A 120 -1.57 -11.04 -3.90
CA MET A 120 -2.75 -10.93 -4.74
C MET A 120 -2.69 -9.72 -5.67
N ALA A 121 -2.25 -8.56 -5.17
CA ALA A 121 -2.13 -7.36 -5.99
C ALA A 121 -1.18 -7.55 -7.18
N MET A 122 -0.05 -8.22 -6.96
CA MET A 122 0.92 -8.51 -8.01
C MET A 122 0.43 -9.57 -9.00
N VAL A 123 -0.28 -10.59 -8.52
CA VAL A 123 -0.92 -11.57 -9.40
C VAL A 123 -1.95 -10.90 -10.30
N LEU A 124 -2.80 -10.03 -9.74
CA LEU A 124 -3.80 -9.27 -10.51
C LEU A 124 -3.15 -8.31 -11.49
N LEU A 125 -2.07 -7.63 -11.08
CA LEU A 125 -1.31 -6.74 -11.94
C LEU A 125 -0.68 -7.52 -13.12
N GLY A 126 -0.07 -8.67 -12.85
CA GLY A 126 0.39 -9.60 -13.88
C GLY A 126 -0.72 -10.01 -14.84
N LYS A 127 -1.91 -10.37 -14.32
CA LYS A 127 -3.08 -10.81 -15.14
C LYS A 127 -3.53 -9.74 -16.11
N ARG A 128 -3.51 -8.49 -15.68
CA ARG A 128 -4.02 -7.36 -16.44
C ARG A 128 -2.99 -6.77 -17.39
N ILE A 129 -1.70 -6.93 -17.09
CA ILE A 129 -0.60 -6.44 -17.94
C ILE A 129 -0.21 -7.46 -19.03
N SER A 130 -0.37 -8.76 -18.79
CA SER A 130 0.09 -9.80 -19.72
C SER A 130 -0.80 -11.04 -19.70
N SER A 131 -1.16 -11.52 -20.89
CA SER A 131 -1.88 -12.79 -21.09
C SER A 131 -0.97 -14.04 -20.95
N GLY A 132 0.33 -13.90 -20.64
CA GLY A 132 1.32 -14.99 -20.66
C GLY A 132 1.91 -15.39 -19.30
N LYS A 133 2.15 -16.70 -19.09
CA LYS A 133 2.68 -17.31 -17.83
C LYS A 133 3.96 -16.65 -17.28
N LYS A 134 4.90 -16.19 -18.13
CA LYS A 134 6.19 -15.61 -17.70
C LYS A 134 6.06 -14.25 -17.01
N SER A 135 5.07 -13.44 -17.38
CA SER A 135 4.90 -12.10 -16.81
C SER A 135 4.36 -12.12 -15.38
N TYR A 136 3.64 -13.18 -15.00
CA TYR A 136 3.11 -13.35 -13.64
C TYR A 136 4.22 -13.50 -12.60
N LEU A 137 5.15 -14.42 -12.87
CA LEU A 137 6.25 -14.72 -11.96
C LEU A 137 7.12 -13.47 -11.77
N SER A 138 7.42 -12.75 -12.85
CA SER A 138 8.18 -11.50 -12.78
C SER A 138 7.45 -10.40 -12.00
N CYS A 139 6.13 -10.22 -12.18
CA CYS A 139 5.36 -9.26 -11.39
C CYS A 139 5.34 -9.61 -9.90
N VAL A 140 5.12 -10.88 -9.56
CA VAL A 140 5.09 -11.35 -8.17
C VAL A 140 6.46 -11.19 -7.50
N LEU A 141 7.54 -11.60 -8.17
CA LEU A 141 8.90 -11.44 -7.67
C LEU A 141 9.27 -9.96 -7.48
N THR A 142 8.90 -9.11 -8.44
CA THR A 142 9.14 -7.66 -8.35
C THR A 142 8.39 -7.04 -7.17
N GLY A 143 7.12 -7.38 -7.00
CA GLY A 143 6.36 -6.87 -5.86
C GLY A 143 6.84 -7.40 -4.52
N LEU A 144 7.28 -8.66 -4.45
CA LEU A 144 7.93 -9.22 -3.26
C LEU A 144 9.21 -8.44 -2.91
N LEU A 145 10.00 -8.08 -3.92
CA LEU A 145 11.22 -7.29 -3.75
C LEU A 145 10.89 -5.87 -3.23
N VAL A 146 9.83 -5.25 -3.76
CA VAL A 146 9.30 -3.98 -3.26
C VAL A 146 8.77 -4.12 -1.82
N PHE A 147 8.09 -5.21 -1.47
CA PHE A 147 7.64 -5.49 -0.09
C PHE A 147 8.80 -5.49 0.88
N LEU A 148 9.83 -6.30 0.58
CA LEU A 148 10.96 -6.55 1.46
C LEU A 148 11.82 -5.31 1.66
N ILE A 149 11.88 -4.42 0.66
CA ILE A 149 12.67 -3.19 0.73
C ILE A 149 11.88 -2.04 1.38
N LEU A 150 10.55 -1.97 1.21
CA LEU A 150 9.77 -0.76 1.49
C LEU A 150 8.69 -0.90 2.57
N ILE A 151 8.34 -2.12 2.99
CA ILE A 151 7.52 -2.33 4.18
C ILE A 151 8.49 -2.63 5.32
N PRO A 152 8.70 -1.67 6.25
CA PRO A 152 9.41 -1.95 7.47
C PRO A 152 8.57 -3.00 8.16
N ILE A 153 9.16 -4.17 8.31
CA ILE A 153 8.74 -5.12 9.32
C ILE A 153 8.87 -4.32 10.62
N PRO A 154 7.78 -4.05 11.36
CA PRO A 154 7.91 -3.50 12.69
C PRO A 154 8.68 -4.55 13.49
N LEU A 155 9.95 -4.27 13.75
CA LEU A 155 10.74 -4.92 14.80
C LEU A 155 10.21 -4.46 16.16
#